data_AF-A0A3B0SHC3-F1
#
_entry.id   AF-A0A3B0SHC3-F1
#
_cell.length_a   1.000
_cell.length_b   1.000
_cell.length_c   1.000
_cell.angle_alpha   90.00
_cell.angle_beta   90.00
_cell.angle_gamma   90.00
#
_symmetry.space_group_name_H-M   'P 1'
#
loop_
_entity.id
_entity.type
_entity.pdbx_description
1 polymer ?
#
loop_
_entity_poly.entity_id
_entity_poly.type
_entity_poly.pdbx_seq_one_letter_code
_entity_poly.pdbx_strand_id
1 'polypeptide(L)'
;MALTLYDTMAREKRAFEPADPARVTFYACGPTVYNFAHIGNARAFVVFDLLYRMLRRRYGAEHVVYARNITDIDDKIIKAARETGEPIAAITDKYTRLFHDDMKALGALSPVIEPTATGHIAKMIAMIETLIGKGAAYEGDGHVLFAVDNYADYGKLSGAQRDEMLAGARVEVAPYKKDPADFVLWKPSKDDEPGWASPWGRGRPGWHLECSVMIESELGPTIDIHGGGQDLRFPHHENEIAQSRCVHDGAPLARYWVHNGFLRMGTDKMSKSLGN
;
A
#
# COMPACT_ATOMS: atom_id res chain seq x y z
N MET A 1 -3.56 15.29 -28.24
CA MET A 1 -3.63 13.82 -28.10
C MET A 1 -4.25 13.47 -26.75
N ALA A 2 -4.96 12.34 -26.67
CA ALA A 2 -5.43 11.80 -25.40
C ALA A 2 -4.23 11.38 -24.53
N LEU A 3 -4.34 11.54 -23.22
CA LEU A 3 -3.36 10.97 -22.30
C LEU A 3 -3.51 9.45 -22.35
N THR A 4 -2.39 8.73 -22.42
CA THR A 4 -2.36 7.27 -22.41
C THR A 4 -1.50 6.79 -21.25
N LEU A 5 -2.01 5.83 -20.49
CA LEU A 5 -1.30 5.18 -19.39
C LEU A 5 -1.12 3.70 -19.72
N TYR A 6 0.03 3.14 -19.35
CA TYR A 6 0.18 1.69 -19.34
C TYR A 6 -0.53 1.15 -18.09
N ASP A 7 -1.63 0.45 -18.31
CA ASP A 7 -2.39 -0.18 -17.22
C ASP A 7 -1.85 -1.58 -16.98
N THR A 8 -1.36 -1.80 -15.77
CA THR A 8 -0.75 -3.07 -15.36
C THR A 8 -1.75 -4.20 -15.35
N MET A 9 -3.01 -3.92 -14.97
CA MET A 9 -4.07 -4.91 -14.95
C MET A 9 -4.40 -5.39 -16.37
N ALA A 10 -4.52 -4.47 -17.33
CA ALA A 10 -4.80 -4.78 -18.73
C ALA A 10 -3.57 -5.21 -19.55
N ARG A 11 -2.36 -4.95 -19.04
CA ARG A 11 -1.06 -5.20 -19.71
C ARG A 11 -0.90 -4.44 -21.04
N GLU A 12 -1.58 -3.32 -21.20
CA GLU A 12 -1.56 -2.52 -22.42
C GLU A 12 -1.63 -1.01 -22.13
N LYS A 13 -1.32 -0.22 -23.16
CA LYS A 13 -1.49 1.23 -23.14
C LYS A 13 -2.95 1.58 -23.42
N ARG A 14 -3.65 2.12 -22.42
CA ARG A 14 -5.06 2.53 -22.51
C ARG A 14 -5.18 4.04 -22.50
N ALA A 15 -6.11 4.59 -23.28
CA ALA A 15 -6.50 5.98 -23.12
C ALA A 15 -7.01 6.21 -21.69
N PHE A 16 -6.52 7.26 -21.04
CA PHE A 16 -6.94 7.61 -19.69
C PHE A 16 -8.21 8.46 -19.75
N GLU A 17 -9.27 7.94 -19.16
CA GLU A 17 -10.56 8.58 -19.00
C GLU A 17 -10.98 8.49 -17.53
N PRO A 18 -10.92 9.61 -16.77
CA PRO A 18 -11.34 9.60 -15.38
C PRO A 18 -12.84 9.33 -15.30
N ALA A 19 -13.28 8.75 -14.18
CA ALA A 19 -14.70 8.56 -13.89
C ALA A 19 -15.44 9.90 -13.83
N ASP A 20 -14.79 10.94 -13.29
CA ASP A 20 -15.28 12.31 -13.26
C ASP A 20 -14.13 13.29 -13.62
N PRO A 21 -14.19 13.99 -14.76
CA PRO A 21 -13.19 15.02 -15.12
C PRO A 21 -13.08 16.19 -14.12
N ALA A 22 -14.10 16.42 -13.29
CA ALA A 22 -14.08 17.42 -12.23
C ALA A 22 -13.50 16.89 -10.90
N ARG A 23 -13.28 15.56 -10.80
CA ARG A 23 -12.69 14.90 -9.63
C ARG A 23 -11.88 13.66 -10.03
N VAL A 24 -10.67 13.90 -10.52
CA VAL A 24 -9.68 12.87 -10.84
C VAL A 24 -8.99 12.41 -9.55
N THR A 25 -9.23 11.17 -9.16
CA THR A 25 -8.68 10.55 -7.95
C THR A 25 -7.40 9.77 -8.24
N PHE A 26 -6.34 10.09 -7.50
CA PHE A 26 -5.04 9.48 -7.68
C PHE A 26 -4.46 9.11 -6.32
N TYR A 27 -4.16 7.83 -6.11
CA TYR A 27 -3.42 7.35 -4.94
C TYR A 27 -2.06 6.80 -5.36
N ALA A 28 -1.00 7.09 -4.61
CA ALA A 28 0.27 6.40 -4.74
C ALA A 28 0.80 5.96 -3.37
N CYS A 29 1.24 4.70 -3.24
CA CYS A 29 1.79 4.22 -1.97
C CYS A 29 3.01 5.04 -1.54
N GLY A 30 3.01 5.46 -0.28
CA GLY A 30 4.05 6.28 0.31
C GLY A 30 5.12 5.49 1.09
N PRO A 31 5.99 6.20 1.82
CA PRO A 31 7.12 5.60 2.50
C PRO A 31 6.74 4.96 3.84
N THR A 32 7.52 3.95 4.24
CA THR A 32 7.68 3.55 5.65
C THR A 32 8.75 4.42 6.30
N VAL A 33 8.39 5.20 7.31
CA VAL A 33 9.24 6.27 7.88
C VAL A 33 10.10 5.79 9.06
N TYR A 34 11.01 4.84 8.79
CA TYR A 34 11.98 4.32 9.78
C TYR A 34 13.44 4.72 9.49
N ASN A 35 13.71 5.21 8.28
CA ASN A 35 15.05 5.58 7.81
C ASN A 35 14.92 6.52 6.59
N PHE A 36 16.02 7.14 6.15
CA PHE A 36 16.09 7.95 4.93
C PHE A 36 15.52 7.22 3.71
N ALA A 37 14.84 7.99 2.84
CA ALA A 37 14.43 7.51 1.53
C ALA A 37 15.67 7.35 0.64
N HIS A 38 15.85 6.18 0.02
CA HIS A 38 16.92 5.99 -0.95
C HIS A 38 16.47 6.41 -2.35
N ILE A 39 17.42 6.53 -3.29
CA ILE A 39 17.17 6.98 -4.67
C ILE A 39 16.12 6.12 -5.37
N GLY A 40 16.12 4.79 -5.11
CA GLY A 40 15.06 3.87 -5.51
C GLY A 40 13.64 4.34 -5.15
N ASN A 41 13.43 4.76 -3.90
CA ASN A 41 12.15 5.29 -3.43
C ASN A 41 11.84 6.65 -4.08
N ALA A 42 12.85 7.54 -4.13
CA ALA A 42 12.71 8.87 -4.72
C ALA A 42 12.20 8.84 -6.17
N ARG A 43 12.65 7.87 -6.99
CA ARG A 43 12.15 7.74 -8.37
C ARG A 43 10.64 7.56 -8.45
N ALA A 44 10.05 6.75 -7.58
CA ALA A 44 8.60 6.56 -7.59
C ALA A 44 7.90 7.90 -7.39
N PHE A 45 8.32 8.66 -6.38
CA PHE A 45 7.74 9.96 -6.06
C PHE A 45 7.93 11.00 -7.17
N VAL A 46 9.09 11.03 -7.84
CA VAL A 46 9.32 11.93 -8.99
C VAL A 46 8.47 11.53 -10.20
N VAL A 47 8.33 10.23 -10.48
CA VAL A 47 7.49 9.75 -11.59
C VAL A 47 6.01 10.08 -11.35
N PHE A 48 5.53 9.88 -10.12
CA PHE A 48 4.16 10.19 -9.75
C PHE A 48 3.90 11.69 -9.62
N ASP A 49 4.89 12.50 -9.25
CA ASP A 49 4.82 13.96 -9.35
C ASP A 49 4.62 14.42 -10.80
N LEU A 50 5.38 13.86 -11.75
CA LEU A 50 5.22 14.17 -13.18
C LEU A 50 3.79 13.81 -13.66
N LEU A 51 3.29 12.65 -13.26
CA LEU A 51 1.90 12.25 -13.56
C LEU A 51 0.90 13.24 -12.95
N TYR A 52 1.07 13.58 -11.67
CA TYR A 52 0.20 14.53 -10.97
C TYR A 52 0.19 15.91 -11.65
N ARG A 53 1.35 16.46 -11.99
CA ARG A 53 1.48 17.74 -12.73
C ARG A 53 0.79 17.70 -14.08
N MET A 54 0.94 16.60 -14.81
CA MET A 54 0.30 16.46 -16.12
C MET A 54 -1.23 16.34 -15.99
N LEU A 55 -1.74 15.58 -15.00
CA LEU A 55 -3.18 15.51 -14.71
C LEU A 55 -3.72 16.91 -14.36
N ARG A 56 -3.05 17.66 -13.48
CA ARG A 56 -3.44 19.03 -13.12
C ARG A 56 -3.45 19.97 -14.31
N ARG A 57 -2.48 19.85 -15.22
CA ARG A 57 -2.43 20.63 -16.46
C ARG A 57 -3.58 20.29 -17.40
N ARG A 58 -4.01 19.02 -17.42
CA ARG A 58 -5.05 18.52 -18.34
C ARG A 58 -6.46 18.78 -17.82
N TYR A 59 -6.70 18.52 -16.54
CA TYR A 59 -8.04 18.56 -15.94
C TYR A 59 -8.27 19.80 -15.09
N GLY A 60 -7.22 20.51 -14.67
CA GLY A 60 -7.29 21.62 -13.73
C GLY A 60 -6.73 21.24 -12.36
N ALA A 61 -6.03 22.15 -11.71
CA ALA A 61 -5.39 21.89 -10.42
C ALA A 61 -6.38 21.48 -9.33
N GLU A 62 -7.55 22.11 -9.30
CA GLU A 62 -8.62 21.87 -8.31
C GLU A 62 -9.35 20.55 -8.52
N HIS A 63 -9.24 19.94 -9.71
CA HIS A 63 -9.95 18.71 -10.05
C HIS A 63 -9.14 17.44 -9.74
N VAL A 64 -7.85 17.54 -9.39
CA VAL A 64 -7.00 16.37 -9.14
C VAL A 64 -6.74 16.18 -7.66
N VAL A 65 -7.38 15.17 -7.07
CA VAL A 65 -7.22 14.79 -5.68
C VAL A 65 -6.14 13.70 -5.59
N TYR A 66 -4.92 14.12 -5.26
CA TYR A 66 -3.79 13.22 -5.06
C TYR A 66 -3.61 12.91 -3.57
N ALA A 67 -3.66 11.63 -3.23
CA ALA A 67 -3.35 11.11 -1.91
C ALA A 67 -2.11 10.21 -1.92
N ARG A 68 -1.30 10.27 -0.87
CA ARG A 68 -0.15 9.37 -0.63
C ARG A 68 -0.03 9.14 0.85
N ASN A 69 0.00 7.90 1.32
CA ASN A 69 0.07 7.64 2.76
C ASN A 69 1.47 7.84 3.34
N ILE A 70 1.53 7.82 4.68
CA ILE A 70 2.74 7.54 5.45
C ILE A 70 2.48 6.27 6.26
N THR A 71 3.32 5.24 6.07
CA THR A 71 3.31 4.07 6.96
C THR A 71 4.18 4.39 8.17
N ASP A 72 3.52 4.76 9.26
CA ASP A 72 4.09 5.15 10.55
C ASP A 72 3.97 4.07 11.64
N ILE A 73 3.54 2.86 11.26
CA ILE A 73 3.63 1.64 12.07
C ILE A 73 4.05 0.46 11.18
N ASP A 74 5.18 -0.17 11.49
CA ASP A 74 5.70 -1.34 10.75
C ASP A 74 6.74 -2.07 11.60
N ASP A 75 7.03 -3.33 11.27
CA ASP A 75 8.08 -4.12 11.95
C ASP A 75 9.45 -3.44 11.86
N LYS A 76 9.75 -2.73 10.75
CA LYS A 76 10.99 -1.98 10.58
C LYS A 76 11.08 -0.77 11.51
N ILE A 77 9.94 -0.11 11.78
CA ILE A 77 9.86 1.03 12.71
C ILE A 77 10.06 0.53 14.14
N ILE A 78 9.39 -0.56 14.53
CA ILE A 78 9.55 -1.19 15.86
C ILE A 78 10.99 -1.65 16.07
N LYS A 79 11.60 -2.27 15.05
CA LYS A 79 13.01 -2.67 15.08
C LYS A 79 13.93 -1.46 15.26
N ALA A 80 13.74 -0.39 14.49
CA ALA A 80 14.53 0.83 14.62
C ALA A 80 14.40 1.48 16.01
N ALA A 81 13.21 1.49 16.59
CA ALA A 81 12.97 1.97 17.96
C ALA A 81 13.73 1.15 19.01
N ARG A 82 13.73 -0.18 18.87
CA ARG A 82 14.50 -1.07 19.75
C ARG A 82 16.01 -0.86 19.62
N GLU A 83 16.51 -0.68 18.39
CA GLU A 83 17.94 -0.51 18.12
C GLU A 83 18.48 0.84 18.60
N THR A 84 17.68 1.90 18.52
CA THR A 84 18.08 3.28 18.88
C THR A 84 17.72 3.64 20.32
N GLY A 85 16.75 2.95 20.93
CA GLY A 85 16.15 3.35 22.20
C GLY A 85 15.25 4.58 22.10
N GLU A 86 15.00 5.10 20.89
CA GLU A 86 14.13 6.26 20.67
C GLU A 86 12.65 5.86 20.63
N PRO A 87 11.72 6.71 21.12
CA PRO A 87 10.29 6.49 20.94
C PRO A 87 9.91 6.42 19.46
N ILE A 88 8.96 5.55 19.10
CA ILE A 88 8.49 5.39 17.71
C ILE A 88 8.05 6.72 17.10
N ALA A 89 7.27 7.53 17.83
CA ALA A 89 6.85 8.84 17.36
C ALA A 89 8.03 9.76 17.00
N ALA A 90 9.12 9.73 17.78
CA ALA A 90 10.31 10.52 17.49
C ALA A 90 10.98 10.08 16.18
N ILE A 91 11.05 8.76 15.94
CA ILE A 91 11.57 8.17 14.70
C ILE A 91 10.71 8.54 13.51
N THR A 92 9.40 8.30 13.59
CA THR A 92 8.46 8.54 12.49
C THR A 92 8.38 10.02 12.15
N ASP A 93 8.34 10.90 13.14
CA ASP A 93 8.32 12.35 12.93
C ASP A 93 9.61 12.85 12.27
N LYS A 94 10.77 12.34 12.72
CA LYS A 94 12.08 12.68 12.15
C LYS A 94 12.15 12.27 10.69
N TYR A 95 11.85 11.02 10.37
CA TYR A 95 11.97 10.52 8.99
C TYR A 95 10.86 11.00 8.08
N THR A 96 9.68 11.36 8.60
CA THR A 96 8.64 12.06 7.83
C THR A 96 9.13 13.44 7.40
N ARG A 97 9.68 14.24 8.33
CA ARG A 97 10.25 15.56 8.00
C ARG A 97 11.36 15.45 6.96
N LEU A 98 12.31 14.54 7.18
CA LEU A 98 13.41 14.31 6.23
C LEU A 98 12.90 13.88 4.86
N PHE A 99 11.91 12.99 4.81
CA PHE A 99 11.26 12.61 3.55
C PHE A 99 10.65 13.81 2.84
N HIS A 100 9.93 14.68 3.56
CA HIS A 100 9.36 15.90 2.98
C HIS A 100 10.43 16.85 2.46
N ASP A 101 11.50 17.08 3.22
CA ASP A 101 12.62 17.93 2.83
C ASP A 101 13.31 17.39 1.56
N ASP A 102 13.55 16.07 1.51
CA ASP A 102 14.15 15.41 0.34
C ASP A 102 13.25 15.52 -0.89
N MET A 103 11.95 15.25 -0.75
CA MET A 103 11.01 15.34 -1.88
C MET A 103 10.86 16.78 -2.38
N LYS A 104 10.87 17.75 -1.46
CA LYS A 104 10.87 19.18 -1.80
C LYS A 104 12.15 19.58 -2.51
N ALA A 105 13.31 19.09 -2.08
CA ALA A 105 14.59 19.34 -2.75
C ALA A 105 14.62 18.76 -4.18
N LEU A 106 13.92 17.65 -4.42
CA LEU A 106 13.72 17.07 -5.76
C LEU A 106 12.65 17.80 -6.59
N GLY A 107 11.97 18.81 -6.03
CA GLY A 107 10.92 19.58 -6.70
C GLY A 107 9.58 18.83 -6.82
N ALA A 108 9.40 17.73 -6.10
CA ALA A 108 8.13 17.00 -6.09
C ALA A 108 7.06 17.79 -5.33
N LEU A 109 5.85 17.85 -5.87
CA LEU A 109 4.71 18.44 -5.19
C LEU A 109 4.22 17.54 -4.06
N SER A 110 3.73 18.18 -2.99
CA SER A 110 3.01 17.47 -1.93
C SER A 110 1.66 16.94 -2.44
N PRO A 111 1.20 15.78 -1.95
CA PRO A 111 -0.18 15.36 -2.13
C PRO A 111 -1.14 16.34 -1.44
N VAL A 112 -2.40 16.32 -1.87
CA VAL A 112 -3.48 17.08 -1.19
C VAL A 112 -3.86 16.39 0.12
N ILE A 113 -3.73 15.06 0.16
CA ILE A 113 -4.07 14.24 1.32
C ILE A 113 -2.89 13.32 1.65
N GLU A 114 -2.44 13.31 2.90
CA GLU A 114 -1.32 12.47 3.36
C GLU A 114 -1.72 11.70 4.63
N PRO A 115 -2.54 10.64 4.50
CA PRO A 115 -3.04 9.91 5.66
C PRO A 115 -1.94 9.05 6.30
N THR A 116 -2.00 8.86 7.62
CA THR A 116 -1.11 7.96 8.35
C THR A 116 -1.81 6.66 8.72
N ALA A 117 -1.07 5.55 8.78
CA ALA A 117 -1.63 4.26 9.18
C ALA A 117 -2.16 4.30 10.62
N THR A 118 -1.43 4.90 11.56
CA THR A 118 -1.88 5.03 12.95
C THR A 118 -3.15 5.90 13.09
N GLY A 119 -3.39 6.84 12.17
CA GLY A 119 -4.61 7.65 12.12
C GLY A 119 -5.86 6.88 11.68
N HIS A 120 -5.71 5.67 11.15
CA HIS A 120 -6.80 4.91 10.51
C HIS A 120 -7.11 3.57 11.20
N ILE A 121 -6.54 3.30 12.37
CA ILE A 121 -6.68 2.00 13.07
C ILE A 121 -8.14 1.59 13.29
N ALA A 122 -9.00 2.52 13.74
CA ALA A 122 -10.42 2.20 13.97
C ALA A 122 -11.13 1.77 12.68
N LYS A 123 -10.81 2.41 11.54
CA LYS A 123 -11.35 2.05 10.23
C LYS A 123 -10.78 0.72 9.72
N MET A 124 -9.52 0.42 10.04
CA MET A 124 -8.93 -0.89 9.75
C MET A 124 -9.62 -2.02 10.49
N ILE A 125 -9.91 -1.83 11.79
CA ILE A 125 -10.70 -2.78 12.57
C ILE A 125 -12.07 -3.00 11.93
N ALA A 126 -12.79 -1.93 11.57
CA ALA A 126 -14.10 -2.03 10.93
C ALA A 126 -14.07 -2.75 9.56
N MET A 127 -13.05 -2.50 8.74
CA MET A 127 -12.87 -3.22 7.48
C MET A 127 -12.61 -4.71 7.72
N ILE A 128 -11.80 -5.07 8.73
CA ILE A 128 -11.57 -6.47 9.09
C ILE A 128 -12.87 -7.15 9.54
N GLU A 129 -13.66 -6.51 10.39
CA GLU A 129 -14.97 -7.03 10.81
C GLU A 129 -15.88 -7.28 9.59
N THR A 130 -15.87 -6.37 8.62
CA THR A 130 -16.61 -6.53 7.36
C THR A 130 -16.11 -7.73 6.55
N LEU A 131 -14.79 -7.88 6.42
CA LEU A 131 -14.17 -9.01 5.73
C LEU A 131 -14.52 -10.35 6.39
N ILE A 132 -14.51 -10.42 7.73
CA ILE A 132 -14.95 -11.60 8.48
C ILE A 132 -16.44 -11.87 8.24
N GLY A 133 -17.28 -10.84 8.33
CA GLY A 133 -18.73 -10.97 8.11
C GLY A 133 -19.09 -11.46 6.71
N LYS A 134 -18.27 -11.14 5.71
CA LYS A 134 -18.38 -11.65 4.32
C LYS A 134 -17.68 -12.99 4.10
N GLY A 135 -17.08 -13.58 5.13
CA GLY A 135 -16.32 -14.83 5.04
C GLY A 135 -14.95 -14.71 4.35
N ALA A 136 -14.52 -13.51 3.97
CA ALA A 136 -13.22 -13.28 3.29
C ALA A 136 -12.03 -13.23 4.25
N ALA A 137 -12.27 -13.25 5.57
CA ALA A 137 -11.24 -13.30 6.60
C ALA A 137 -11.63 -14.23 7.74
N TYR A 138 -10.65 -14.68 8.52
CA TYR A 138 -10.84 -15.52 9.70
C TYR A 138 -9.82 -15.22 10.79
N GLU A 139 -10.18 -15.51 12.04
CA GLU A 139 -9.27 -15.47 13.18
C GLU A 139 -8.48 -16.78 13.31
N GLY A 140 -7.20 -16.70 13.67
CA GLY A 140 -6.33 -17.84 13.99
C GLY A 140 -5.23 -17.43 14.96
N ASP A 141 -5.16 -18.07 16.13
CA ASP A 141 -4.17 -17.78 17.19
C ASP A 141 -3.98 -16.28 17.49
N GLY A 142 -5.09 -15.55 17.66
CA GLY A 142 -5.09 -14.09 17.92
C GLY A 142 -4.72 -13.21 16.71
N HIS A 143 -4.40 -13.81 15.56
CA HIS A 143 -4.27 -13.10 14.30
C HIS A 143 -5.63 -13.05 13.59
N VAL A 144 -5.78 -12.07 12.70
CA VAL A 144 -6.82 -12.12 11.66
C VAL A 144 -6.14 -12.19 10.30
N LEU A 145 -6.60 -13.12 9.48
CA LEU A 145 -6.04 -13.43 8.17
C LEU A 145 -7.09 -13.24 7.09
N PHE A 146 -6.66 -12.75 5.94
CA PHE A 146 -7.44 -12.80 4.72
C PHE A 146 -7.33 -14.19 4.09
N ALA A 147 -8.47 -14.79 3.76
CA ALA A 147 -8.56 -16.08 3.08
C ALA A 147 -8.44 -15.88 1.57
N VAL A 148 -7.26 -16.14 1.01
CA VAL A 148 -6.98 -15.90 -0.42
C VAL A 148 -7.91 -16.70 -1.33
N ASP A 149 -8.24 -17.93 -0.96
CA ASP A 149 -9.14 -18.80 -1.73
C ASP A 149 -10.56 -18.22 -1.89
N ASN A 150 -10.96 -17.24 -1.06
CA ASN A 150 -12.25 -16.57 -1.19
C ASN A 150 -12.25 -15.42 -2.20
N TYR A 151 -11.13 -15.18 -2.89
CA TYR A 151 -11.02 -14.24 -3.99
C TYR A 151 -10.46 -14.93 -5.24
N ALA A 152 -11.37 -15.37 -6.13
CA ALA A 152 -11.02 -16.16 -7.32
C ALA A 152 -10.10 -15.45 -8.33
N ASP A 153 -10.05 -14.12 -8.33
CA ASP A 153 -9.23 -13.30 -9.22
C ASP A 153 -7.83 -13.00 -8.61
N TYR A 154 -7.46 -13.59 -7.46
CA TYR A 154 -6.16 -13.33 -6.81
C TYR A 154 -4.98 -13.70 -7.72
N GLY A 155 -4.03 -12.77 -7.89
CA GLY A 155 -2.87 -12.93 -8.77
C GLY A 155 -3.02 -12.29 -10.15
N LYS A 156 -4.20 -11.77 -10.48
CA LYS A 156 -4.49 -11.20 -11.82
C LYS A 156 -3.64 -9.98 -12.13
N LEU A 157 -3.38 -9.10 -11.14
CA LEU A 157 -2.57 -7.89 -11.34
C LEU A 157 -1.11 -8.25 -11.63
N SER A 158 -0.53 -9.10 -10.80
CA SER A 158 0.88 -9.50 -10.87
C SER A 158 1.14 -10.47 -12.03
N GLY A 159 0.15 -11.29 -12.39
CA GLY A 159 0.31 -12.44 -13.27
C GLY A 159 1.02 -13.61 -12.61
N ALA A 160 1.23 -13.57 -11.29
CA ALA A 160 1.86 -14.66 -10.55
C ALA A 160 0.94 -15.89 -10.57
N GLN A 161 1.52 -17.05 -10.90
CA GLN A 161 0.82 -18.33 -10.76
C GLN A 161 0.87 -18.78 -9.30
N ARG A 162 -0.15 -19.55 -8.84
CA ARG A 162 -0.25 -20.01 -7.44
C ARG A 162 1.04 -20.70 -6.96
N ASP A 163 1.71 -21.45 -7.82
CA ASP A 163 3.00 -22.11 -7.52
C ASP A 163 4.17 -21.14 -7.29
N GLU A 164 4.19 -19.99 -7.98
CA GLU A 164 5.20 -18.94 -7.78
C GLU A 164 4.95 -18.17 -6.47
N MET A 165 3.68 -18.00 -6.09
CA MET A 165 3.29 -17.42 -4.80
C MET A 165 3.73 -18.32 -3.63
N LEU A 166 3.59 -19.65 -3.80
CA LEU A 166 4.03 -20.65 -2.83
C LEU A 166 5.55 -20.83 -2.77
N ALA A 167 6.28 -20.60 -3.88
CA ALA A 167 7.74 -20.70 -3.91
C ALA A 167 8.43 -19.64 -3.02
N GLY A 168 7.82 -18.46 -2.84
CA GLY A 168 8.24 -17.45 -1.86
C GLY A 168 7.84 -17.79 -0.43
N ALA A 169 6.80 -18.62 -0.27
CA ALA A 169 6.30 -19.12 1.01
C ALA A 169 6.92 -20.47 1.43
N ARG A 170 8.09 -20.85 0.89
CA ARG A 170 8.86 -22.07 1.26
C ARG A 170 9.35 -22.09 2.73
N VAL A 171 8.84 -21.20 3.57
CA VAL A 171 8.94 -21.24 5.02
C VAL A 171 7.80 -22.11 5.54
N GLU A 172 8.04 -22.87 6.58
CA GLU A 172 7.01 -23.64 7.29
C GLU A 172 5.75 -22.78 7.47
N VAL A 173 4.60 -23.28 6.98
CA VAL A 173 3.33 -22.54 7.03
C VAL A 173 3.07 -22.22 8.48
N ALA A 174 2.99 -20.93 8.80
CA ALA A 174 2.73 -20.53 10.17
C ALA A 174 1.43 -21.22 10.65
N PRO A 175 1.42 -21.84 11.84
CA PRO A 175 0.35 -22.76 12.26
C PRO A 175 -1.03 -22.12 12.30
N TYR A 176 -1.09 -20.79 12.39
CA TYR A 176 -2.31 -19.99 12.36
C TYR A 176 -2.91 -19.76 10.96
N LYS A 177 -2.25 -20.22 9.88
CA LYS A 177 -2.73 -20.11 8.50
C LYS A 177 -3.41 -21.40 8.04
N LYS A 178 -4.58 -21.26 7.41
CA LYS A 178 -5.28 -22.34 6.69
C LYS A 178 -4.66 -22.60 5.31
N ASP A 179 -4.30 -21.54 4.59
CA ASP A 179 -3.55 -21.61 3.33
C ASP A 179 -2.23 -20.81 3.47
N PRO A 180 -1.07 -21.32 2.98
CA PRO A 180 0.19 -20.58 2.96
C PRO A 180 0.12 -19.17 2.36
N ALA A 181 -0.74 -18.96 1.37
CA ALA A 181 -0.96 -17.69 0.67
C ALA A 181 -1.78 -16.69 1.49
N ASP A 182 -2.51 -17.14 2.51
CA ASP A 182 -3.28 -16.25 3.39
C ASP A 182 -2.36 -15.23 4.04
N PHE A 183 -2.80 -13.98 4.12
CA PHE A 183 -1.98 -12.89 4.64
C PHE A 183 -2.64 -12.21 5.83
N VAL A 184 -1.80 -11.66 6.70
CA VAL A 184 -2.23 -11.03 7.95
C VAL A 184 -2.95 -9.70 7.66
N LEU A 185 -4.13 -9.56 8.25
CA LEU A 185 -4.86 -8.30 8.36
C LEU A 185 -4.65 -7.65 9.73
N TRP A 186 -4.56 -8.47 10.79
CA TRP A 186 -4.29 -8.06 12.16
C TRP A 186 -3.34 -9.04 12.83
N LYS A 187 -2.29 -8.55 13.49
CA LYS A 187 -1.35 -9.38 14.27
C LYS A 187 -1.33 -9.00 15.75
N PRO A 188 -1.24 -9.98 16.67
CA PRO A 188 -0.99 -9.74 18.07
C PRO A 188 0.23 -8.85 18.28
N SER A 189 0.17 -8.00 19.31
CA SER A 189 1.28 -7.15 19.71
C SER A 189 1.64 -7.45 21.16
N LYS A 190 2.95 -7.59 21.41
CA LYS A 190 3.47 -7.78 22.76
C LYS A 190 3.27 -6.50 23.60
N ASP A 191 3.41 -6.63 24.91
CA ASP A 191 3.26 -5.50 25.83
C ASP A 191 4.32 -4.41 25.60
N ASP A 192 5.51 -4.80 25.13
CA ASP A 192 6.62 -3.91 24.78
C ASP A 192 6.55 -3.38 23.34
N GLU A 193 5.52 -3.75 22.57
CA GLU A 193 5.28 -3.27 21.19
C GLU A 193 4.04 -2.38 21.12
N PRO A 194 3.97 -1.45 20.16
CA PRO A 194 2.73 -0.72 19.88
C PRO A 194 1.60 -1.68 19.54
N GLY A 195 0.43 -1.38 20.07
CA GLY A 195 -0.77 -2.15 19.83
C GLY A 195 -2.01 -1.39 20.26
N TRP A 196 -3.13 -1.75 19.65
CA TRP A 196 -4.44 -1.19 19.87
C TRP A 196 -5.40 -2.30 20.29
N ALA A 197 -6.41 -1.94 21.07
CA ALA A 197 -7.48 -2.87 21.41
C ALA A 197 -8.34 -3.13 20.17
N SER A 198 -8.70 -4.39 19.95
CA SER A 198 -9.63 -4.81 18.90
C SER A 198 -10.47 -6.01 19.40
N PRO A 199 -11.50 -6.42 18.66
CA PRO A 199 -12.28 -7.63 18.99
C PRO A 199 -11.45 -8.90 19.12
N TRP A 200 -10.26 -8.94 18.50
CA TRP A 200 -9.34 -10.09 18.48
C TRP A 200 -8.17 -9.94 19.46
N GLY A 201 -8.28 -9.01 20.42
CA GLY A 201 -7.25 -8.70 21.40
C GLY A 201 -6.28 -7.60 20.96
N ARG A 202 -5.28 -7.33 21.80
CA ARG A 202 -4.28 -6.28 21.53
C ARG A 202 -3.42 -6.65 20.33
N GLY A 203 -3.44 -5.79 19.30
CA GLY A 203 -2.66 -6.03 18.09
C GLY A 203 -2.44 -4.79 17.24
N ARG A 204 -2.03 -5.01 16.01
CA ARG A 204 -1.70 -3.97 15.04
C ARG A 204 -1.99 -4.44 13.62
N PRO A 205 -2.22 -3.52 12.67
CA PRO A 205 -2.59 -3.88 11.31
C PRO A 205 -1.48 -4.62 10.57
N GLY A 206 -1.87 -5.42 9.60
CA GLY A 206 -1.00 -5.91 8.54
C GLY A 206 -0.78 -4.83 7.48
N TRP A 207 0.42 -4.78 6.91
CA TRP A 207 0.87 -3.72 6.00
C TRP A 207 -0.10 -3.42 4.84
N HIS A 208 -0.71 -4.45 4.25
CA HIS A 208 -1.56 -4.32 3.07
C HIS A 208 -2.90 -3.63 3.37
N LEU A 209 -3.46 -3.88 4.56
CA LEU A 209 -4.78 -3.38 4.96
C LEU A 209 -4.81 -1.84 5.05
N GLU A 210 -3.68 -1.25 5.40
CA GLU A 210 -3.55 0.19 5.61
C GLU A 210 -4.02 0.98 4.38
N CYS A 211 -3.46 0.65 3.20
CA CYS A 211 -3.73 1.37 1.96
C CYS A 211 -5.18 1.19 1.49
N SER A 212 -5.74 -0.03 1.54
CA SER A 212 -7.16 -0.27 1.20
C SER A 212 -8.10 0.65 2.00
N VAL A 213 -7.87 0.75 3.31
CA VAL A 213 -8.69 1.56 4.22
C VAL A 213 -8.47 3.05 4.01
N MET A 214 -7.23 3.50 3.83
CA MET A 214 -6.92 4.91 3.59
C MET A 214 -7.49 5.38 2.24
N ILE A 215 -7.45 4.54 1.20
CA ILE A 215 -8.05 4.87 -0.11
C ILE A 215 -9.55 5.02 0.01
N GLU A 216 -10.24 4.04 0.62
CA GLU A 216 -11.68 4.11 0.83
C GLU A 216 -12.07 5.36 1.62
N SER A 217 -11.36 5.62 2.71
CA SER A 217 -11.58 6.75 3.61
C SER A 217 -11.48 8.10 2.92
N GLU A 218 -10.42 8.30 2.12
CA GLU A 218 -10.04 9.62 1.62
C GLU A 218 -10.57 9.88 0.20
N LEU A 219 -10.70 8.83 -0.62
CA LEU A 219 -11.00 8.96 -2.05
C LEU A 219 -12.28 8.23 -2.47
N GLY A 220 -12.71 7.22 -1.70
CA GLY A 220 -13.88 6.38 -1.96
C GLY A 220 -13.53 4.97 -2.43
N PRO A 221 -14.54 4.12 -2.68
CA PRO A 221 -14.36 2.67 -2.90
C PRO A 221 -13.69 2.31 -4.25
N THR A 222 -13.77 3.21 -5.23
CA THR A 222 -13.11 3.06 -6.54
C THR A 222 -12.46 4.38 -6.93
N ILE A 223 -11.16 4.34 -7.21
CA ILE A 223 -10.38 5.49 -7.68
C ILE A 223 -9.99 5.37 -9.15
N ASP A 224 -9.55 6.48 -9.76
CA ASP A 224 -9.09 6.47 -11.14
C ASP A 224 -7.74 5.79 -11.26
N ILE A 225 -6.75 6.24 -10.49
CA ILE A 225 -5.37 5.79 -10.62
C ILE A 225 -4.85 5.30 -9.27
N HIS A 226 -4.34 4.08 -9.23
CA HIS A 226 -3.50 3.58 -8.16
C HIS A 226 -2.06 3.38 -8.66
N GLY A 227 -1.10 4.03 -7.99
CA GLY A 227 0.30 4.03 -8.35
C GLY A 227 1.23 3.42 -7.30
N GLY A 228 2.34 2.82 -7.73
CA GLY A 228 3.43 2.44 -6.84
C GLY A 228 4.67 1.91 -7.56
N GLY A 229 5.67 1.49 -6.80
CA GLY A 229 6.84 0.77 -7.33
C GLY A 229 6.43 -0.57 -7.96
N GLN A 230 7.16 -1.03 -8.98
CA GLN A 230 6.89 -2.35 -9.60
C GLN A 230 6.98 -3.53 -8.61
N ASP A 231 7.75 -3.39 -7.53
CA ASP A 231 7.80 -4.30 -6.40
C ASP A 231 6.53 -4.34 -5.56
N LEU A 232 5.70 -3.29 -5.59
CA LEU A 232 4.43 -3.27 -4.88
C LEU A 232 3.33 -4.05 -5.61
N ARG A 233 3.52 -4.41 -6.90
CA ARG A 233 2.55 -5.23 -7.64
C ARG A 233 2.18 -6.51 -6.90
N PHE A 234 3.18 -7.17 -6.30
CA PHE A 234 2.97 -8.36 -5.49
C PHE A 234 3.95 -8.37 -4.30
N PRO A 235 3.48 -8.65 -3.08
CA PRO A 235 2.09 -8.97 -2.75
C PRO A 235 1.20 -7.73 -2.49
N HIS A 236 1.78 -6.53 -2.38
CA HIS A 236 1.08 -5.38 -1.77
C HIS A 236 -0.23 -4.98 -2.47
N HIS A 237 -0.15 -4.54 -3.73
CA HIS A 237 -1.31 -4.10 -4.50
C HIS A 237 -2.29 -5.25 -4.82
N GLU A 238 -1.80 -6.48 -4.99
CA GLU A 238 -2.66 -7.65 -5.17
C GLU A 238 -3.53 -7.89 -3.92
N ASN A 239 -2.95 -7.74 -2.74
CA ASN A 239 -3.66 -7.87 -1.46
C ASN A 239 -4.66 -6.73 -1.25
N GLU A 240 -4.30 -5.51 -1.63
CA GLU A 240 -5.22 -4.37 -1.57
C GLU A 240 -6.45 -4.56 -2.47
N ILE A 241 -6.24 -5.07 -3.69
CA ILE A 241 -7.32 -5.44 -4.60
C ILE A 241 -8.23 -6.47 -3.96
N ALA A 242 -7.65 -7.54 -3.39
CA ALA A 242 -8.41 -8.63 -2.79
C ALA A 242 -9.27 -8.14 -1.63
N GLN A 243 -8.67 -7.40 -0.68
CA GLN A 243 -9.37 -6.79 0.45
C GLN A 243 -10.51 -5.88 -0.02
N SER A 244 -10.20 -4.91 -0.87
CA SER A 244 -11.16 -3.88 -1.28
C SER A 244 -12.30 -4.46 -2.11
N ARG A 245 -12.02 -5.40 -3.02
CA ARG A 245 -13.07 -6.06 -3.81
C ARG A 245 -13.98 -6.94 -2.97
N CYS A 246 -13.45 -7.63 -1.96
CA CYS A 246 -14.27 -8.40 -1.03
C CYS A 246 -15.16 -7.49 -0.18
N VAL A 247 -14.65 -6.34 0.27
CA VAL A 247 -15.45 -5.35 1.03
C VAL A 247 -16.54 -4.71 0.15
N HIS A 248 -16.21 -4.36 -1.10
CA HIS A 248 -17.08 -3.60 -2.00
C HIS A 248 -17.80 -4.44 -3.05
N ASP A 249 -18.16 -5.68 -2.73
CA ASP A 249 -19.00 -6.55 -3.58
C ASP A 249 -18.51 -6.67 -5.03
N GLY A 250 -17.19 -6.75 -5.20
CA GLY A 250 -16.51 -6.92 -6.49
C GLY A 250 -16.21 -5.61 -7.24
N ALA A 251 -16.59 -4.45 -6.71
CA ALA A 251 -16.20 -3.16 -7.28
C ALA A 251 -14.67 -3.04 -7.35
N PRO A 252 -14.08 -2.57 -8.47
CA PRO A 252 -12.64 -2.45 -8.59
C PRO A 252 -12.10 -1.36 -7.65
N LEU A 253 -10.98 -1.61 -6.98
CA LEU A 253 -10.29 -0.59 -6.19
C LEU A 253 -9.82 0.58 -7.07
N ALA A 254 -9.28 0.29 -8.26
CA ALA A 254 -8.79 1.30 -9.18
C ALA A 254 -9.10 0.96 -10.65
N ARG A 255 -9.34 2.00 -11.46
CA ARG A 255 -9.60 1.89 -12.91
C ARG A 255 -8.31 1.70 -13.73
N TYR A 256 -7.19 2.22 -13.23
CA TYR A 256 -5.86 2.15 -13.83
C TYR A 256 -4.78 1.86 -12.79
N TRP A 257 -3.95 0.84 -13.04
CA TRP A 257 -2.81 0.47 -12.19
C TRP A 257 -1.49 0.88 -12.84
N VAL A 258 -0.78 1.84 -12.25
CA VAL A 258 0.42 2.43 -12.86
C VAL A 258 1.66 2.16 -12.01
N HIS A 259 2.64 1.44 -12.57
CA HIS A 259 3.85 1.08 -11.82
C HIS A 259 5.12 1.66 -12.44
N ASN A 260 5.99 2.25 -11.61
CA ASN A 260 7.32 2.67 -12.06
C ASN A 260 8.31 1.50 -12.02
N GLY A 261 9.19 1.42 -13.03
CA GLY A 261 10.23 0.40 -13.07
C GLY A 261 11.33 0.59 -12.01
N PHE A 262 12.08 -0.48 -11.74
CA PHE A 262 13.23 -0.47 -10.83
C PHE A 262 14.35 0.46 -11.29
N LEU A 263 15.02 1.09 -10.32
CA LEU A 263 16.34 1.66 -10.55
C LEU A 263 17.40 0.56 -10.46
N ARG A 264 18.37 0.64 -11.38
CA ARG A 264 19.52 -0.26 -11.42
C ARG A 264 20.80 0.55 -11.27
N MET A 265 21.79 -0.03 -10.58
CA MET A 265 23.16 0.45 -10.55
C MET A 265 24.01 -0.61 -11.27
N GLY A 266 24.45 -0.30 -12.50
CA GLY A 266 25.00 -1.31 -13.40
C GLY A 266 23.93 -2.33 -13.81
N THR A 267 24.19 -3.62 -13.61
CA THR A 267 23.25 -4.72 -13.89
C THR A 267 22.26 -4.97 -12.75
N ASP A 268 22.57 -4.51 -11.54
CA ASP A 268 21.87 -4.92 -10.33
C ASP A 268 20.77 -3.95 -9.96
N LYS A 269 19.67 -4.48 -9.41
CA LYS A 269 18.61 -3.66 -8.79
C LYS A 269 19.17 -2.97 -7.55
N MET A 270 18.88 -1.68 -7.37
CA MET A 270 19.14 -1.00 -6.09
C MET A 270 18.07 -1.35 -5.07
N SER A 271 18.47 -1.87 -3.91
CA SER A 271 17.57 -2.04 -2.76
C SER A 271 18.34 -2.09 -1.44
N LYS A 272 17.72 -1.56 -0.37
CA LYS A 272 18.27 -1.64 1.00
C LYS A 272 18.66 -3.07 1.41
N SER A 273 17.92 -4.08 0.95
CA SER A 273 18.21 -5.48 1.22
C SER A 273 19.53 -5.98 0.61
N LEU A 274 20.03 -5.34 -0.45
CA LEU A 274 21.28 -5.67 -1.12
C LEU A 274 22.44 -4.77 -0.66
N GLY A 275 22.17 -3.73 0.13
CA GLY A 275 23.18 -2.80 0.64
C GLY A 275 23.83 -1.94 -0.44
N ASN A 276 23.19 -1.77 -1.60
CA ASN A 276 23.65 -0.97 -2.73
C ASN A 276 22.78 0.26 -2.99
#